data_AF-A0A392UXY7-F1
#
_entry.id   AF-A0A392UXY7-F1
#
_cell.length_a   1.000
_cell.length_b   1.000
_cell.length_c   1.000
_cell.angle_alpha   90.00
_cell.angle_beta   90.00
_cell.angle_gamma   90.00
#
_symmetry.space_group_name_H-M   'P 1'
#
loop_
_entity.id
_entity.type
_entity.pdbx_description
1 polymer ?
#
loop_
_entity_poly.entity_id
_entity_poly.type
_entity_poly.pdbx_seq_one_letter_code
_entity_poly.pdbx_strand_id
1 'polypeptide(L)' 'NIMARDNQPVREDEMRLERFMKHKPPTFAVGYYPEGAVNWIEEVEIIF' A
#
# COMPACT_ATOMS: atom_id res chain seq x y z
N ASN A 1 -31.67 -1.78 7.38
CA ASN A 1 -30.86 -1.09 6.36
C ASN A 1 -29.55 -1.85 6.23
N ILE A 2 -29.53 -2.89 5.40
CA ILE A 2 -28.36 -3.75 5.21
C ILE A 2 -27.46 -2.97 4.26
N MET A 3 -26.44 -2.30 4.78
CA MET A 3 -25.38 -1.79 3.93
C MET A 3 -24.68 -3.01 3.33
N ALA A 4 -25.07 -3.37 2.10
CA ALA A 4 -24.24 -4.19 1.24
C ALA A 4 -22.99 -3.36 0.97
N ARG A 5 -21.96 -3.52 1.82
CA ARG A 5 -20.60 -3.24 1.38
C ARG A 5 -20.40 -4.20 0.23
N ASP A 6 -20.34 -3.68 -0.99
CA ASP A 6 -19.89 -4.42 -2.16
C ASP A 6 -18.47 -4.93 -1.86
N ASN A 7 -18.37 -6.08 -1.20
CA ASN A 7 -17.14 -6.75 -0.82
C ASN A 7 -16.58 -7.50 -2.03
N GLN A 8 -16.58 -6.86 -3.20
CA GLN A 8 -15.88 -7.36 -4.37
C GLN A 8 -14.39 -7.21 -4.08
N PRO A 9 -13.64 -8.30 -3.82
CA PRO A 9 -12.26 -8.22 -3.33
C PRO A 9 -11.38 -7.40 -4.28
N VAL A 10 -11.63 -7.56 -5.59
CA VAL A 10 -10.97 -6.82 -6.67
C VAL A 10 -11.16 -5.31 -6.53
N ARG A 11 -12.37 -4.84 -6.21
CA ARG A 11 -12.67 -3.41 -6.07
C ARG A 11 -12.00 -2.81 -4.83
N GLU A 12 -11.91 -3.59 -3.74
CA GLU A 12 -11.23 -3.13 -2.52
C GLU A 12 -9.72 -3.07 -2.71
N ASP A 13 -9.11 -4.07 -3.35
CA ASP A 13 -7.68 -4.07 -3.65
C ASP A 13 -7.31 -3.00 -4.69
N GLU A 14 -8.18 -2.74 -5.69
CA GLU A 14 -8.05 -1.60 -6.61
C GLU A 14 -8.10 -0.26 -5.85
N MET A 15 -9.06 -0.08 -4.92
CA MET A 15 -9.15 1.12 -4.09
C MET A 15 -7.92 1.32 -3.18
N ARG A 16 -7.32 0.23 -2.68
CA ARG A 16 -6.07 0.26 -1.91
C ARG A 16 -4.88 0.63 -2.79
N LEU A 17 -4.77 0.05 -3.98
CA LEU A 17 -3.72 0.37 -4.94
C LEU A 17 -3.81 1.82 -5.43
N GLU A 18 -5.00 2.32 -5.75
CA GLU A 18 -5.22 3.71 -6.14
C GLU A 18 -4.80 4.68 -5.04
N ARG A 19 -5.17 4.38 -3.78
CA ARG A 19 -4.75 5.17 -2.61
C ARG A 19 -3.23 5.15 -2.46
N PHE A 20 -2.62 3.98 -2.58
CA PHE A 20 -1.18 3.82 -2.49
C PHE A 20 -0.46 4.69 -3.53
N MET A 21 -0.84 4.57 -4.81
CA MET A 21 -0.21 5.32 -5.89
C MET A 21 -0.44 6.84 -5.79
N LYS A 22 -1.59 7.29 -5.28
CA LYS A 22 -1.88 8.71 -5.04
C LYS A 22 -0.89 9.36 -4.06
N HIS A 23 -0.37 8.60 -3.09
CA HIS A 23 0.60 9.08 -2.11
C HIS A 23 2.04 9.09 -2.62
N LYS A 24 2.28 8.62 -3.86
CA LYS A 24 3.62 8.58 -4.49
C LYS A 24 4.64 7.89 -3.57
N PRO A 25 4.47 6.59 -3.34
CA PRO A 25 5.29 5.83 -2.41
C PRO A 25 6.77 5.90 -2.82
N PRO A 26 7.69 5.83 -1.86
CA PRO A 26 9.12 5.82 -2.16
C PRO A 26 9.45 4.61 -3.04
N THR A 27 10.29 4.83 -4.06
CA THR A 27 10.81 3.74 -4.87
C THR A 27 11.74 2.89 -4.02
N PHE A 28 11.53 1.57 -4.02
CA PHE A 28 12.48 0.63 -3.43
C PHE A 28 13.79 0.64 -4.22
N ALA A 29 14.73 1.48 -3.79
CA ALA A 29 16.04 1.65 -4.41
C ALA A 29 17.17 1.00 -3.61
N VAL A 30 16.89 0.63 -2.35
CA VAL A 30 17.85 -0.07 -1.50
C VAL A 30 17.77 -1.57 -1.81
N GLY A 31 18.83 -2.14 -2.40
CA GLY A 31 18.91 -3.59 -2.67
C GLY A 31 18.97 -4.45 -1.40
N TYR A 32 19.70 -5.57 -1.43
CA TYR A 32 19.77 -6.59 -0.34
C TYR A 32 20.30 -6.12 1.05
N TYR A 33 20.40 -4.81 1.31
CA TYR A 33 20.74 -4.28 2.63
C TYR A 33 19.53 -4.36 3.55
N PRO A 34 19.59 -5.16 4.64
CA PRO A 34 18.43 -5.37 5.51
C PRO A 34 17.91 -4.08 6.13
N GLU A 35 18.80 -3.17 6.52
CA GLU A 35 18.43 -1.90 7.16
C GLU A 35 17.64 -0.98 6.21
N GLY A 36 18.07 -0.83 4.96
CA GLY A 36 17.31 -0.02 4.01
C GLY A 36 16.02 -0.69 3.54
N ALA A 37 15.93 -2.02 3.62
CA ALA A 37 14.66 -2.72 3.44
C ALA A 37 13.68 -2.45 4.59
N VAL A 38 14.16 -2.47 5.83
CA VAL A 38 13.35 -2.12 7.02
C VAL A 38 12.85 -0.69 6.93
N ASN A 39 13.73 0.27 6.64
CA ASN A 39 13.34 1.68 6.51
C ASN A 39 12.30 1.90 5.40
N TRP A 40 12.45 1.23 4.24
CA TRP A 40 11.47 1.33 3.16
C TRP A 40 10.10 0.74 3.54
N ILE A 41 10.08 -0.37 4.28
CA ILE A 41 8.83 -0.95 4.78
C ILE A 41 8.14 0.01 5.75
N GLU A 42 8.88 0.59 6.70
CA GLU A 42 8.33 1.58 7.65
C GLU A 42 7.72 2.80 6.93
N GLU A 43 8.35 3.28 5.87
CA GLU A 43 7.83 4.39 5.06
C GLU A 43 6.57 4.01 4.26
N VAL A 44 6.51 2.77 3.76
CA VAL A 44 5.36 2.26 2.99
C VAL A 44 4.17 1.91 3.87
N GLU A 45 4.39 1.41 5.09
CA GLU A 45 3.32 1.09 6.05
C GLU A 45 2.50 2.33 6.45
N ILE A 46 3.09 3.52 6.44
CA ILE A 46 2.38 4.79 6.71
C ILE A 46 1.32 5.09 5.63
N ILE A 47 1.48 4.56 4.42
CA ILE A 47 0.63 4.86 3.26
C ILE A 47 -0.60 3.92 3.19
N PHE A 48 -0.47 2.69 3.69
CA PHE A 48 -1.52 1.67 3.66
C PHE A 48 -2.64 1.96 4.67
#